data_AF-K1TLP7-F1
#
_entry.id   AF-K1TLP7-F1
#
_cell.length_a   1.000
_cell.length_b   1.000
_cell.length_c   1.000
_cell.angle_alpha   90.00
_cell.angle_beta   90.00
_cell.angle_gamma   90.00
#
_symmetry.space_group_name_H-M   'P 1'
#
loop_
_entity.id
_entity.type
_entity.pdbx_description
1 polymer ?
#
loop_
_entity_poly.entity_id
_entity_poly.type
_entity_poly.pdbx_seq_one_letter_code
_entity_poly.pdbx_strand_id
1 'polypeptide(L)'
;MKIQDFQDNVTCGGFDNIFANIYKPQDIESQESRYMSAAEKFTALYPNRNDIHVYSAPGRTEIGGNHTDHQHGCVIAGAVDLDVIGVVAFHDENIIRIKSEGYDEFAVSLDDLDVHIGEKGSSEIVRGIAARFKDLGVEISGFDMYTTSNVLGGSGISSSAAFETLIATAIDSYYNNNQIGAVEIAKIGQ
;
A
#
# COMPACT_ATOMS: atom_id res chain seq x y z
N MET A 1 1.07 11.69 11.12
CA MET A 1 0.26 12.26 12.23
C MET A 1 0.25 11.29 13.40
N LYS A 2 -0.10 11.74 14.61
CA LYS A 2 -0.24 10.79 15.73
C LYS A 2 -1.44 9.89 15.50
N ILE A 3 -1.37 8.66 15.99
CA ILE A 3 -2.45 7.68 15.81
C ILE A 3 -3.76 8.13 16.46
N GLN A 4 -3.70 8.80 17.62
CA GLN A 4 -4.87 9.38 18.26
C GLN A 4 -5.47 10.50 17.40
N ASP A 5 -4.64 11.39 16.85
CA ASP A 5 -5.12 12.45 15.94
C ASP A 5 -5.81 11.84 14.71
N PHE A 6 -5.26 10.76 14.16
CA PHE A 6 -5.88 10.04 13.05
C PHE A 6 -7.28 9.51 13.43
N GLN A 7 -7.38 8.81 14.57
CA GLN A 7 -8.63 8.27 15.08
C GLN A 7 -9.68 9.36 15.37
N ASP A 8 -9.25 10.48 15.95
CA ASP A 8 -10.11 11.64 16.21
C ASP A 8 -10.61 12.27 14.90
N ASN A 9 -9.74 12.39 13.89
CA ASN A 9 -10.13 12.90 12.58
C ASN A 9 -11.11 11.96 11.85
N VAL A 10 -10.99 10.64 11.99
CA VAL A 10 -11.98 9.70 11.42
C VAL A 10 -13.32 9.85 12.13
N THR A 11 -13.34 9.89 13.47
CA THR A 11 -14.59 9.93 14.25
C THR A 11 -15.30 11.29 14.25
N CYS A 12 -14.55 12.38 14.12
CA CYS A 12 -15.09 13.75 14.13
C CYS A 12 -15.29 14.35 12.73
N GLY A 13 -15.15 13.54 11.68
CA GLY A 13 -15.38 13.95 10.29
C GLY A 13 -14.29 14.83 9.66
N GLY A 14 -13.07 14.82 10.21
CA GLY A 14 -11.91 15.50 9.64
C GLY A 14 -11.50 14.98 8.25
N PHE A 15 -11.93 13.77 7.89
CA PHE A 15 -11.65 13.13 6.60
C PHE A 15 -12.88 12.94 5.70
N ASP A 16 -14.05 13.50 6.03
CA ASP A 16 -15.30 13.30 5.27
C ASP A 16 -15.15 13.57 3.78
N ASN A 17 -14.46 14.66 3.42
CA ASN A 17 -14.23 15.01 2.02
C ASN A 17 -13.36 13.98 1.30
N ILE A 18 -12.40 13.35 2.00
CA ILE A 18 -11.55 12.32 1.42
C ILE A 18 -12.38 11.04 1.23
N PHE A 19 -13.12 10.61 2.25
CA PHE A 19 -13.99 9.44 2.16
C PHE A 19 -15.04 9.60 1.07
N ALA A 20 -15.69 10.76 0.96
CA ALA A 20 -16.70 11.04 -0.07
C ALA A 20 -16.13 11.12 -1.50
N ASN A 21 -14.82 11.39 -1.65
CA ASN A 21 -14.16 11.38 -2.96
C ASN A 21 -13.79 9.97 -3.43
N ILE A 22 -13.59 9.03 -2.51
CA ILE A 22 -13.12 7.67 -2.80
C ILE A 22 -14.28 6.68 -2.81
N TYR A 23 -15.21 6.79 -1.86
CA TYR A 23 -16.25 5.80 -1.60
C TYR A 23 -17.65 6.38 -1.84
N LYS A 24 -18.60 5.47 -2.12
CA LYS A 24 -19.99 5.84 -2.28
C LYS A 24 -20.59 6.26 -0.92
N PRO A 25 -21.57 7.19 -0.88
CA PRO A 25 -22.14 7.68 0.38
C PRO A 25 -22.64 6.59 1.33
N GLN A 26 -23.22 5.51 0.81
CA GLN A 26 -23.72 4.40 1.62
C GLN A 26 -22.62 3.51 2.23
N ASP A 27 -21.39 3.62 1.72
CA ASP A 27 -20.27 2.78 2.16
C ASP A 27 -19.35 3.51 3.16
N ILE A 28 -19.48 4.84 3.32
CA ILE A 28 -18.59 5.68 4.15
C ILE A 28 -18.45 5.17 5.57
N GLU A 29 -19.56 4.92 6.28
CA GLU A 29 -19.56 4.45 7.68
C GLU A 29 -18.78 3.12 7.82
N SER A 30 -18.93 2.22 6.84
CA SER A 30 -18.19 0.95 6.83
C SER A 30 -16.70 1.16 6.58
N GLN A 31 -16.31 2.14 5.78
CA GLN A 31 -14.91 2.46 5.52
C GLN A 31 -14.28 3.16 6.72
N GLU A 32 -14.94 4.12 7.37
CA GLU A 32 -14.47 4.70 8.63
C GLU A 32 -14.18 3.61 9.67
N SER A 33 -15.12 2.67 9.83
CA SER A 33 -14.95 1.50 10.71
C SER A 33 -13.73 0.65 10.33
N ARG A 34 -13.51 0.42 9.02
CA ARG A 34 -12.34 -0.33 8.51
C ARG A 34 -11.03 0.38 8.81
N TYR A 35 -10.95 1.69 8.59
CA TYR A 35 -9.74 2.48 8.85
C TYR A 35 -9.44 2.56 10.36
N MET A 36 -10.47 2.71 11.20
CA MET A 36 -10.33 2.63 12.66
C MET A 36 -9.80 1.27 13.11
N SER A 37 -10.39 0.17 12.61
CA SER A 37 -9.93 -1.18 12.93
C SER A 37 -8.49 -1.43 12.47
N ALA A 38 -8.09 -0.88 11.32
CA ALA A 38 -6.72 -0.98 10.82
C ALA A 38 -5.73 -0.25 11.75
N ALA A 39 -6.07 0.95 12.23
CA ALA A 39 -5.26 1.68 13.20
C ALA A 39 -5.15 0.95 14.55
N GLU A 40 -6.25 0.37 15.05
CA GLU A 40 -6.25 -0.43 16.28
C GLU A 40 -5.35 -1.67 16.16
N LYS A 41 -5.48 -2.43 15.07
CA LYS A 41 -4.65 -3.62 14.81
C LYS A 41 -3.18 -3.25 14.63
N PHE A 42 -2.90 -2.14 13.94
CA PHE A 42 -1.55 -1.59 13.84
C PHE A 42 -0.96 -1.29 15.22
N THR A 43 -1.71 -0.59 16.08
CA THR A 43 -1.29 -0.25 17.45
C THR A 43 -1.00 -1.49 18.28
N ALA A 44 -1.84 -2.53 18.15
CA ALA A 44 -1.67 -3.78 18.87
C ALA A 44 -0.40 -4.54 18.43
N LEU A 45 -0.04 -4.47 17.15
CA LEU A 45 1.17 -5.10 16.60
C LEU A 45 2.43 -4.29 16.94
N TYR A 46 2.37 -2.96 16.85
CA TYR A 46 3.51 -2.08 17.01
C TYR A 46 3.24 -0.98 18.05
N PRO A 47 3.14 -1.31 19.34
CA PRO A 47 2.68 -0.39 20.39
C PRO A 47 3.58 0.82 20.63
N ASN A 48 4.81 0.80 20.11
CA ASN A 48 5.76 1.90 20.22
C ASN A 48 5.78 2.81 18.98
N ARG A 49 4.90 2.59 17.99
CA ARG A 49 4.83 3.34 16.74
C ARG A 49 3.62 4.28 16.73
N ASN A 50 3.81 5.47 17.26
CA ASN A 50 2.72 6.44 17.40
C ASN A 50 2.57 7.42 16.23
N ASP A 51 3.65 7.65 15.47
CA ASP A 51 3.64 8.50 14.28
C ASP A 51 3.33 7.67 13.04
N ILE A 52 2.11 7.82 12.53
CA ILE A 52 1.61 7.04 11.41
C ILE A 52 1.33 7.89 10.17
N HIS A 53 1.34 7.22 9.04
CA HIS A 53 0.79 7.67 7.78
C HIS A 53 -0.23 6.63 7.31
N VAL A 54 -1.22 7.06 6.55
CA VAL A 54 -2.24 6.18 5.99
C VAL A 54 -2.27 6.37 4.48
N TYR A 55 -2.13 5.26 3.76
CA TYR A 55 -2.14 5.22 2.30
C TYR A 55 -3.26 4.31 1.83
N SER A 56 -3.80 4.60 0.64
CA SER A 56 -4.74 3.74 -0.07
C SER A 56 -4.30 3.61 -1.53
N ALA A 57 -4.44 2.42 -2.10
CA ALA A 57 -4.24 2.16 -3.51
C ALA A 57 -5.41 1.35 -4.07
N PRO A 58 -6.10 1.84 -5.11
CA PRO A 58 -7.26 1.16 -5.67
C PRO A 58 -6.84 -0.06 -6.49
N GLY A 59 -7.72 -1.06 -6.50
CA GLY A 59 -7.72 -2.07 -7.55
C GLY A 59 -8.13 -1.47 -8.90
N ARG A 60 -8.06 -2.27 -9.95
CA ARG A 60 -8.46 -1.86 -11.30
C ARG A 60 -9.29 -2.90 -12.00
N THR A 61 -10.13 -2.47 -12.93
CA THR A 61 -10.80 -3.35 -13.88
C THR A 61 -10.37 -3.03 -15.31
N GLU A 62 -10.18 -4.05 -16.12
CA GLU A 62 -9.98 -3.91 -17.56
C GLU A 62 -11.34 -3.83 -18.24
N ILE A 63 -11.57 -2.72 -18.94
CA ILE A 63 -12.80 -2.46 -19.71
C ILE A 63 -12.64 -3.01 -21.13
N GLY A 64 -11.42 -2.98 -21.68
CA GLY A 64 -11.13 -3.55 -22.99
C GLY A 64 -9.63 -3.66 -23.28
N GLY A 65 -9.29 -4.49 -24.27
CA GLY A 65 -7.89 -4.75 -24.66
C GLY A 65 -7.22 -5.85 -23.82
N ASN A 66 -7.99 -6.74 -23.19
CA ASN A 66 -7.44 -7.86 -22.40
C ASN A 66 -6.44 -8.67 -23.23
N HIS A 67 -5.35 -9.09 -22.58
CA HIS A 67 -4.27 -9.87 -23.20
C HIS A 67 -3.57 -9.19 -24.39
N THR A 68 -3.61 -7.87 -24.50
CA THR A 68 -2.88 -7.14 -25.55
C THR A 68 -1.64 -6.41 -25.03
N ASP A 69 -1.58 -6.12 -23.73
CA ASP A 69 -0.51 -5.40 -23.04
C ASP A 69 0.87 -6.04 -23.21
N HIS A 70 0.96 -7.35 -23.00
CA HIS A 70 2.19 -8.13 -23.19
C HIS A 70 2.57 -8.35 -24.67
N GLN A 71 1.76 -7.83 -25.59
CA GLN A 71 2.05 -7.77 -27.03
C GLN A 71 2.23 -6.32 -27.50
N HIS A 72 2.48 -5.37 -26.58
CA HIS A 72 2.59 -3.94 -26.84
C HIS A 72 1.32 -3.29 -27.44
N GLY A 73 0.16 -3.90 -27.19
CA GLY A 73 -1.16 -3.34 -27.51
C GLY A 73 -1.61 -2.29 -26.49
N CYS A 74 -2.77 -1.69 -26.75
CA CYS A 74 -3.37 -0.69 -25.87
C CYS A 74 -4.52 -1.30 -25.04
N VAL A 75 -4.59 -0.91 -23.77
CA VAL A 75 -5.66 -1.30 -22.83
C VAL A 75 -6.50 -0.09 -22.44
N ILE A 76 -7.78 -0.34 -22.14
CA ILE A 76 -8.64 0.62 -21.46
C ILE A 76 -8.97 0.01 -20.10
N ALA A 77 -8.51 0.67 -19.03
CA ALA A 77 -8.73 0.24 -17.66
C ALA A 77 -9.24 1.41 -16.81
N GLY A 78 -9.94 1.09 -15.72
CA GLY A 78 -10.40 2.04 -14.73
C GLY A 78 -10.08 1.57 -13.33
N ALA A 79 -9.66 2.49 -12.46
CA ALA A 79 -9.61 2.23 -11.03
C ALA A 79 -11.02 1.99 -10.49
N VAL A 80 -11.14 1.12 -9.50
CA VAL A 80 -12.40 0.86 -8.78
C VAL A 80 -12.34 1.43 -7.37
N ASP A 81 -13.49 1.50 -6.70
CA ASP A 81 -13.62 1.94 -5.31
C ASP A 81 -13.26 0.86 -4.28
N LEU A 82 -12.77 -0.30 -4.74
CA LEU A 82 -12.15 -1.32 -3.91
C LEU A 82 -10.64 -1.07 -3.85
N ASP A 83 -10.09 -1.05 -2.65
CA ASP A 83 -8.69 -0.69 -2.42
C ASP A 83 -7.98 -1.56 -1.37
N VAL A 84 -6.66 -1.45 -1.36
CA VAL A 84 -5.81 -1.86 -0.25
C VAL A 84 -5.46 -0.60 0.53
N ILE A 85 -5.64 -0.63 1.85
CA ILE A 85 -5.22 0.46 2.73
C ILE A 85 -4.05 0.00 3.59
N GLY A 86 -3.15 0.91 3.91
CA GLY A 86 -1.98 0.66 4.75
C GLY A 86 -1.84 1.73 5.82
N VAL A 87 -1.80 1.31 7.08
CA VAL A 87 -1.36 2.14 8.21
C VAL A 87 0.12 1.85 8.42
N VAL A 88 0.97 2.86 8.32
CA VAL A 88 2.43 2.70 8.31
C VAL A 88 3.13 3.66 9.26
N ALA A 89 4.14 3.17 9.97
CA ALA A 89 5.08 3.99 10.71
C ALA A 89 6.50 3.75 10.20
N PHE A 90 7.16 4.82 9.78
CA PHE A 90 8.53 4.79 9.30
C PHE A 90 9.52 4.88 10.47
N HIS A 91 10.68 4.24 10.31
CA HIS A 91 11.70 4.14 11.34
C HIS A 91 13.08 3.80 10.76
N ASP A 92 14.14 3.93 11.56
CA ASP A 92 15.54 3.82 11.11
C ASP A 92 16.17 2.42 11.30
N GLU A 93 15.36 1.36 11.38
CA GLU A 93 15.82 -0.02 11.67
C GLU A 93 16.24 -0.82 10.41
N ASN A 94 16.34 -0.20 9.22
CA ASN A 94 16.74 -0.86 7.98
C ASN A 94 15.95 -2.14 7.62
N ILE A 95 14.67 -2.20 8.02
CA ILE A 95 13.80 -3.36 7.80
C ILE A 95 12.39 -2.88 7.48
N ILE A 96 11.73 -3.55 6.54
CA ILE A 96 10.32 -3.37 6.23
C ILE A 96 9.57 -4.56 6.82
N ARG A 97 8.58 -4.31 7.70
CA ARG A 97 7.69 -5.34 8.25
C ARG A 97 6.27 -5.07 7.81
N ILE A 98 5.61 -6.07 7.26
CA ILE A 98 4.25 -5.91 6.74
C ILE A 98 3.38 -7.06 7.26
N LYS A 99 2.26 -6.69 7.89
CA LYS A 99 1.19 -7.61 8.28
C LYS A 99 -0.07 -7.31 7.49
N SER A 100 -0.42 -8.20 6.57
CA SER A 100 -1.72 -8.15 5.88
C SER A 100 -2.80 -8.90 6.68
N GLU A 101 -4.02 -8.37 6.67
CA GLU A 101 -5.17 -9.02 7.28
C GLU A 101 -5.39 -10.43 6.72
N GLY A 102 -5.46 -11.43 7.60
CA GLY A 102 -5.66 -12.83 7.21
C GLY A 102 -4.39 -13.58 6.75
N TYR A 103 -3.23 -12.92 6.72
CA TYR A 103 -1.94 -13.54 6.35
C TYR A 103 -0.92 -13.38 7.47
N ASP A 104 0.13 -14.19 7.48
CA ASP A 104 1.24 -14.03 8.41
C ASP A 104 2.05 -12.76 8.14
N GLU A 105 2.69 -12.22 9.18
CA GLU A 105 3.63 -11.11 9.00
C GLU A 105 4.86 -11.60 8.26
N PHE A 106 5.41 -10.76 7.38
CA PHE A 106 6.72 -10.99 6.78
C PHE A 106 7.59 -9.74 6.93
N ALA A 107 8.90 -9.92 6.75
CA ALA A 107 9.86 -8.85 6.82
C ALA A 107 10.91 -8.94 5.71
N VAL A 108 11.38 -7.78 5.26
CA VAL A 108 12.43 -7.61 4.25
C VAL A 108 13.51 -6.70 4.84
N SER A 109 14.73 -7.22 5.00
CA SER A 109 15.89 -6.39 5.37
C SER A 109 16.35 -5.56 4.18
N LEU A 110 16.72 -4.29 4.40
CA LEU A 110 17.28 -3.41 3.38
C LEU A 110 18.79 -3.56 3.21
N ASP A 111 19.43 -4.32 4.09
CA ASP A 111 20.86 -4.66 3.98
C ASP A 111 21.12 -5.71 2.88
N ASP A 112 20.08 -6.44 2.47
CA ASP A 112 20.13 -7.47 1.45
C ASP A 112 18.90 -7.35 0.54
N LEU A 113 19.12 -6.82 -0.67
CA LEU A 113 18.06 -6.63 -1.67
C LEU A 113 18.29 -7.50 -2.92
N ASP A 114 19.18 -8.49 -2.83
CA ASP A 114 19.43 -9.42 -3.92
C ASP A 114 18.26 -10.39 -4.10
N VAL A 115 18.13 -10.98 -5.29
CA VAL A 115 17.11 -11.99 -5.57
C VAL A 115 17.41 -13.28 -4.81
N HIS A 116 16.46 -13.73 -3.98
CA HIS A 116 16.61 -14.95 -3.19
C HIS A 116 15.86 -16.11 -3.86
N ILE A 117 16.61 -17.10 -4.36
CA ILE A 117 16.03 -18.28 -5.00
C ILE A 117 15.16 -19.04 -3.99
N GLY A 118 13.85 -19.05 -4.21
CA GLY A 118 12.88 -19.75 -3.38
C GLY A 118 12.08 -18.85 -2.43
N GLU A 119 12.46 -17.57 -2.30
CA GLU A 119 11.55 -16.54 -1.80
C GLU A 119 10.38 -16.40 -2.79
N LYS A 120 9.16 -16.27 -2.28
CA LYS A 120 7.94 -16.17 -3.09
C LYS A 120 6.92 -15.28 -2.42
N GLY A 121 6.08 -14.66 -3.23
CA GLY A 121 4.93 -13.89 -2.75
C GLY A 121 5.33 -12.49 -2.31
N SER A 122 4.65 -11.95 -1.30
CA SER A 122 4.73 -10.53 -0.97
C SER A 122 6.12 -10.05 -0.54
N SER A 123 6.95 -10.91 0.07
CA SER A 123 8.29 -10.50 0.50
C SER A 123 9.24 -10.28 -0.69
N GLU A 124 9.18 -11.16 -1.70
CA GLU A 124 9.94 -11.03 -2.96
C GLU A 124 9.56 -9.73 -3.68
N ILE A 125 8.25 -9.43 -3.75
CA ILE A 125 7.72 -8.21 -4.37
C ILE A 125 8.26 -6.97 -3.65
N VAL A 126 8.12 -6.91 -2.31
CA VAL A 126 8.56 -5.75 -1.53
C VAL A 126 10.08 -5.56 -1.60
N ARG A 127 10.85 -6.64 -1.66
CA ARG A 127 12.30 -6.59 -1.90
C ARG A 127 12.62 -5.97 -3.26
N GLY A 128 11.94 -6.40 -4.32
CA GLY A 128 12.10 -5.85 -5.67
C GLY A 128 11.78 -4.35 -5.72
N ILE A 129 10.68 -3.92 -5.09
CA ILE A 129 10.31 -2.50 -4.97
C ILE A 129 11.42 -1.72 -4.26
N ALA A 130 11.87 -2.18 -3.09
CA ALA A 130 12.93 -1.53 -2.32
C ALA A 130 14.25 -1.45 -3.10
N ALA A 131 14.63 -2.53 -3.78
CA ALA A 131 15.81 -2.58 -4.65
C ALA A 131 15.73 -1.51 -5.74
N ARG A 132 14.58 -1.39 -6.39
CA ARG A 132 14.38 -0.42 -7.47
C ARG A 132 14.43 1.02 -6.99
N PHE A 133 13.88 1.34 -5.81
CA PHE A 133 14.03 2.68 -5.22
C PHE A 133 15.50 3.01 -4.88
N LYS A 134 16.25 2.02 -4.37
CA LYS A 134 17.68 2.17 -4.10
C LYS A 134 18.49 2.41 -5.38
N ASP A 135 18.18 1.69 -6.47
CA ASP A 135 18.79 1.90 -7.79
C ASP A 135 18.53 3.30 -8.36
N LEU A 136 17.39 3.90 -8.01
CA LEU A 136 17.04 5.27 -8.37
C LEU A 136 17.68 6.32 -7.45
N GLY A 137 18.49 5.90 -6.48
CA GLY A 137 19.21 6.79 -5.56
C GLY A 137 18.37 7.29 -4.39
N VAL A 138 17.23 6.65 -4.10
CA VAL A 138 16.40 6.99 -2.94
C VAL A 138 16.94 6.31 -1.69
N GLU A 139 17.26 7.09 -0.67
CA GLU A 139 17.69 6.57 0.63
C GLU A 139 16.46 6.09 1.43
N ILE A 140 16.35 4.78 1.59
CA ILE A 140 15.28 4.10 2.32
C ILE A 140 15.84 3.45 3.59
N SER A 141 15.07 3.44 4.68
CA SER A 141 15.44 2.73 5.91
C SER A 141 14.43 1.66 6.32
N GLY A 142 13.30 2.01 6.91
CA GLY A 142 12.38 0.97 7.34
C GLY A 142 10.99 1.50 7.64
N PHE A 143 10.05 0.58 7.70
CA PHE A 143 8.73 0.87 8.19
C PHE A 143 8.01 -0.41 8.61
N ASP A 144 7.13 -0.25 9.58
CA ASP A 144 6.14 -1.25 9.97
C ASP A 144 4.80 -0.86 9.34
N MET A 145 4.09 -1.79 8.71
CA MET A 145 2.81 -1.53 8.05
C MET A 145 1.77 -2.62 8.32
N TYR A 146 0.57 -2.22 8.68
CA TYR A 146 -0.62 -3.08 8.69
C TYR A 146 -1.48 -2.79 7.47
N THR A 147 -1.87 -3.82 6.73
CA THR A 147 -2.72 -3.69 5.53
C THR A 147 -4.02 -4.48 5.62
N THR A 148 -5.10 -3.95 5.04
CA THR A 148 -6.36 -4.66 4.81
C THR A 148 -6.89 -4.30 3.43
N SER A 149 -7.58 -5.26 2.77
CA SER A 149 -7.99 -5.15 1.37
C SER A 149 -9.45 -5.49 1.20
N ASN A 150 -10.19 -4.62 0.50
CA ASN A 150 -11.50 -4.93 -0.07
C ASN A 150 -11.40 -5.42 -1.52
N VAL A 151 -10.18 -5.43 -2.11
CA VAL A 151 -9.94 -5.99 -3.45
C VAL A 151 -9.95 -7.50 -3.37
N LEU A 152 -11.02 -8.11 -3.89
CA LEU A 152 -11.23 -9.54 -3.88
C LEU A 152 -10.08 -10.30 -4.56
N GLY A 153 -9.41 -11.18 -3.83
CA GLY A 153 -8.37 -12.05 -4.39
C GLY A 153 -8.91 -12.94 -5.50
N GLY A 154 -8.15 -13.08 -6.60
CA GLY A 154 -8.53 -13.94 -7.74
C GLY A 154 -9.71 -13.42 -8.59
N SER A 155 -10.24 -12.22 -8.30
CA SER A 155 -11.38 -11.63 -9.01
C SER A 155 -11.05 -11.00 -10.36
N GLY A 156 -9.77 -10.94 -10.73
CA GLY A 156 -9.31 -10.16 -11.88
C GLY A 156 -9.22 -8.65 -11.64
N ILE A 157 -9.43 -8.18 -10.40
CA ILE A 157 -9.39 -6.75 -10.02
C ILE A 157 -7.95 -6.30 -9.59
N SER A 158 -6.94 -7.14 -9.84
CA SER A 158 -5.52 -6.86 -9.62
C SER A 158 -5.13 -6.51 -8.17
N SER A 159 -5.50 -7.36 -7.21
CA SER A 159 -5.17 -7.20 -5.79
C SER A 159 -3.66 -7.07 -5.50
N SER A 160 -2.80 -7.79 -6.25
CA SER A 160 -1.33 -7.68 -6.11
C SER A 160 -0.81 -6.33 -6.59
N ALA A 161 -1.27 -5.86 -7.75
CA ALA A 161 -0.87 -4.56 -8.30
C ALA A 161 -1.29 -3.40 -7.38
N ALA A 162 -2.45 -3.49 -6.73
CA ALA A 162 -2.88 -2.52 -5.73
C ALA A 162 -1.94 -2.53 -4.50
N PHE A 163 -1.53 -3.71 -4.03
CA PHE A 163 -0.55 -3.85 -2.95
C PHE A 163 0.82 -3.28 -3.33
N GLU A 164 1.35 -3.63 -4.50
CA GLU A 164 2.62 -3.08 -5.03
C GLU A 164 2.57 -1.55 -5.13
N THR A 165 1.49 -1.01 -5.70
CA THR A 165 1.26 0.43 -5.83
C THR A 165 1.20 1.10 -4.47
N LEU A 166 0.54 0.48 -3.48
CA LEU A 166 0.47 0.99 -2.11
C LEU A 166 1.87 1.14 -1.50
N ILE A 167 2.70 0.08 -1.59
CA ILE A 167 4.06 0.08 -1.04
C ILE A 167 4.95 1.10 -1.75
N ALA A 168 4.94 1.11 -3.08
CA ALA A 168 5.74 2.04 -3.86
C ALA A 168 5.32 3.50 -3.61
N THR A 169 4.02 3.78 -3.47
CA THR A 169 3.49 5.11 -3.13
C THR A 169 3.93 5.53 -1.73
N ALA A 170 3.90 4.62 -0.74
CA ALA A 170 4.35 4.93 0.62
C ALA A 170 5.84 5.30 0.64
N ILE A 171 6.68 4.54 -0.07
CA ILE A 171 8.11 4.80 -0.18
C ILE A 171 8.38 6.13 -0.90
N ASP A 172 7.77 6.37 -2.07
CA ASP A 172 7.97 7.60 -2.83
C ASP A 172 7.50 8.84 -2.05
N SER A 173 6.36 8.72 -1.39
CA SER A 173 5.79 9.82 -0.60
C SER A 173 6.67 10.21 0.57
N TYR A 174 7.18 9.23 1.32
CA TYR A 174 7.93 9.48 2.55
C TYR A 174 9.42 9.73 2.32
N TYR A 175 10.08 8.90 1.51
CA TYR A 175 11.53 8.96 1.33
C TYR A 175 11.96 9.80 0.12
N ASN A 176 11.09 9.98 -0.87
CA ASN A 176 11.44 10.63 -2.13
C ASN A 176 10.61 11.89 -2.42
N ASN A 177 9.83 12.40 -1.45
CA ASN A 177 9.02 13.61 -1.59
C ASN A 177 8.13 13.63 -2.87
N ASN A 178 7.54 12.49 -3.21
CA ASN A 178 6.67 12.30 -4.38
C ASN A 178 7.32 12.64 -5.74
N GLN A 179 8.63 12.48 -5.89
CA GLN A 179 9.35 12.89 -7.11
C GLN A 179 9.31 11.84 -8.23
N ILE A 180 8.97 10.58 -7.95
CA ILE A 180 9.10 9.51 -8.95
C ILE A 180 8.00 9.54 -10.02
N GLY A 181 6.80 9.97 -9.64
CA GLY A 181 5.61 10.04 -10.49
C GLY A 181 4.90 8.69 -10.72
N ALA A 182 3.61 8.75 -11.02
CA ALA A 182 2.73 7.59 -11.12
C ALA A 182 3.13 6.56 -12.19
N VAL A 183 3.74 7.01 -13.30
CA VAL A 183 4.19 6.12 -14.37
C VAL A 183 5.34 5.23 -13.90
N GLU A 184 6.27 5.78 -13.13
CA GLU A 184 7.41 4.99 -12.64
C GLU A 184 6.98 4.08 -11.49
N ILE A 185 6.05 4.54 -10.61
CA ILE A 185 5.39 3.66 -9.63
C ILE A 185 4.77 2.44 -10.30
N ALA A 186 4.04 2.64 -11.41
CA ALA A 186 3.42 1.54 -12.14
C ALA A 186 4.45 0.56 -12.74
N LYS A 187 5.60 1.06 -13.21
CA LYS A 187 6.69 0.21 -13.71
C LYS A 187 7.43 -0.53 -12.60
N ILE A 188 7.51 0.05 -11.40
CA ILE A 188 8.15 -0.58 -10.24
C ILE A 188 7.37 -1.84 -9.80
N GLY A 189 6.04 -1.82 -9.91
CA GLY A 189 5.20 -2.98 -9.61
C GLY A 189 5.17 -4.06 -10.69
N GLN A 190 5.57 -3.75 -11.93
CA GLN A 190 5.50 -4.67 -13.08
C GLN A 190 6.69 -5.64 -13.12
#